data_AF-A0A8C9EGV7-F1
#
_entry.id   AF-A0A8C9EGV7-F1
#
_cell.length_a   1.000
_cell.length_b   1.000
_cell.length_c   1.000
_cell.angle_alpha   90.00
_cell.angle_beta   90.00
_cell.angle_gamma   90.00
#
_symmetry.space_group_name_H-M   'P 1'
#
loop_
_entity.id
_entity.type
_entity.pdbx_description
1 polymer ?
#
loop_
_entity_poly.entity_id
_entity_poly.type
_entity_poly.pdbx_seq_one_letter_code
_entity_poly.pdbx_strand_id
1 'polypeptide(L)'
;AWDAAAPHRKSAMNSIGMDNLKPFLADGSGQHRQSGGAWRVLILVRVTRGDVPLLQFVLENSSREDKHECPFARSSIQLTLILCEILHVGEPCSETAQAFYPMFFGQDHFFEELFCICIQLVNKTWKEMRATQEDFDKVLQVVREQITRTLSLKPTSLELFKTRVNALNYSEILKLRQTERLHQEETLAVPVLELRERLKPELLELIRQQRLLRLCEGTLFRKISSRRRQDKLWYCRLSPNHKVLHYGDVEEGVHSPPIESLPEKIPVADMKALLVGKECPHMKEKSSGKQNKDVLELAFSIVYDVEEYCLNFVAPTRYEFCLWTDGLNVLLGKEMTSERTQTDLDVLLSMELKLRLLDLENISIPDNPPPVPKPPSNLNFCYDFSHAEQ
;
A
#
# COMPACT_ATOMS: atom_id res chain seq x y z
N ALA A 1 19.73 7.56 -11.21
CA ALA A 1 19.15 8.31 -10.07
C ALA A 1 18.95 7.45 -8.82
N TRP A 2 18.78 6.11 -8.93
CA TRP A 2 18.68 5.21 -7.76
C TRP A 2 20.01 4.86 -7.07
N ASP A 3 21.13 4.83 -7.79
CA ASP A 3 22.43 4.45 -7.18
C ASP A 3 23.13 5.57 -6.41
N ALA A 4 22.71 6.83 -6.58
CA ALA A 4 23.34 7.97 -5.91
C ALA A 4 22.87 8.18 -4.45
N ALA A 5 21.83 7.47 -4.00
CA ALA A 5 21.24 7.65 -2.66
C ALA A 5 21.74 6.62 -1.61
N ALA A 6 22.49 5.60 -2.04
CA ALA A 6 22.99 4.54 -1.15
C ALA A 6 23.98 5.02 -0.07
N PRO A 7 24.90 5.98 -0.33
CA PRO A 7 25.81 6.50 0.70
C PRO A 7 25.07 7.37 1.74
N HIS A 8 24.02 8.09 1.31
CA HIS A 8 23.25 8.98 2.17
C HIS A 8 22.26 8.24 3.09
N ARG A 9 21.77 7.05 2.72
CA ARG A 9 20.96 6.20 3.63
C ARG A 9 21.75 5.68 4.82
N LYS A 10 23.02 5.31 4.63
CA LYS A 10 23.91 4.89 5.73
C LYS A 10 24.26 6.06 6.65
N SER A 11 24.38 7.27 6.12
CA SER A 11 24.62 8.47 6.93
C SER A 11 23.40 8.88 7.76
N ALA A 12 22.18 8.72 7.23
CA ALA A 12 20.94 8.98 7.98
C ALA A 12 20.73 7.95 9.11
N MET A 13 21.03 6.66 8.88
CA MET A 13 21.00 5.65 9.96
C MET A 13 22.09 5.88 11.03
N ASN A 14 23.25 6.41 10.63
CA ASN A 14 24.32 6.74 11.57
C ASN A 14 24.06 8.02 12.38
N SER A 15 23.32 9.01 11.84
CA SER A 15 22.93 10.21 12.61
C SER A 15 21.82 9.94 13.64
N ILE A 16 21.05 8.85 13.47
CA ILE A 16 20.03 8.39 14.43
C ILE A 16 20.66 7.71 15.66
N GLY A 17 21.98 7.50 15.71
CA GLY A 17 22.62 6.87 16.87
C GLY A 17 22.14 5.43 17.13
N MET A 18 21.70 4.72 16.10
CA MET A 18 21.20 3.34 16.19
C MET A 18 22.26 2.32 16.65
N ASP A 19 23.55 2.62 16.51
CA ASP A 19 24.62 1.72 16.97
C ASP A 19 24.66 1.56 18.50
N ASN A 20 24.12 2.52 19.27
CA ASN A 20 23.99 2.42 20.72
C ASN A 20 22.73 1.63 21.18
N LEU A 21 21.84 1.25 20.26
CA LEU A 21 20.57 0.57 20.56
C LEU A 21 20.58 -0.93 20.22
N LYS A 22 21.58 -1.41 19.47
CA LYS A 22 21.74 -2.82 19.10
C LYS A 22 21.76 -3.81 20.29
N PRO A 23 22.30 -3.50 21.48
CA PRO A 23 22.28 -4.44 22.61
C PRO A 23 20.90 -4.62 23.25
N PHE A 24 19.93 -3.73 22.99
CA PHE A 24 18.66 -3.64 23.74
C PHE A 24 17.43 -4.11 22.95
N LEU A 25 17.60 -4.43 21.67
CA LEU A 25 16.57 -5.06 20.82
C LEU A 25 16.69 -6.60 20.80
N ALA A 26 17.73 -7.16 21.41
CA ALA A 26 18.09 -8.57 21.29
C ALA A 26 17.60 -9.47 22.44
N ASP A 27 17.01 -8.93 23.51
CA ASP A 27 16.62 -9.75 24.66
C ASP A 27 15.13 -10.10 24.64
N GLY A 28 14.85 -11.27 24.06
CA GLY A 28 13.56 -11.95 24.16
C GLY A 28 13.44 -12.69 25.49
N SER A 29 13.32 -11.96 26.60
CA SER A 29 12.88 -12.56 27.86
C SER A 29 12.25 -11.50 28.77
N GLY A 30 11.09 -11.84 29.32
CA GLY A 30 10.19 -10.87 29.92
C GLY A 30 10.73 -10.21 31.19
N GLN A 31 10.66 -8.88 31.24
CA GLN A 31 10.08 -8.12 32.34
C GLN A 31 10.00 -6.63 31.98
N HIS A 32 8.81 -6.06 32.16
CA HIS A 32 8.56 -4.62 32.15
C HIS A 32 9.52 -3.89 33.10
N ARG A 33 10.64 -3.37 32.60
CA ARG A 33 11.45 -2.26 33.12
C ARG A 33 12.82 -2.33 32.45
N GLN A 34 13.05 -1.55 31.38
CA GLN A 34 14.38 -0.96 31.08
C GLN A 34 14.44 -0.10 29.81
N SER A 35 13.42 -0.05 28.95
CA SER A 35 13.42 0.76 27.73
C SER A 35 13.22 2.28 27.95
N GLY A 36 12.92 2.75 29.17
CA GLY A 36 12.58 4.16 29.45
C GLY A 36 13.73 5.08 29.86
N GLY A 37 14.96 4.58 30.03
CA GLY A 37 16.07 5.34 30.64
C GLY A 37 16.78 6.33 29.70
N ALA A 38 17.17 5.89 28.50
CA ALA A 38 17.95 6.70 27.57
C ALA A 38 17.14 7.85 26.93
N TRP A 39 15.86 7.61 26.68
CA TRP A 39 14.95 8.57 26.02
C TRP A 39 14.47 9.68 26.96
N ARG A 40 14.35 9.40 28.26
CA ARG A 40 14.11 10.41 29.30
C ARG A 40 15.23 11.45 29.35
N VAL A 41 16.47 11.02 29.12
CA VAL A 41 17.65 11.90 29.09
C VAL A 41 17.68 12.73 27.83
N LEU A 42 17.34 12.19 26.64
CA LEU A 42 17.32 12.99 25.40
C LEU A 42 16.28 14.13 25.45
N ILE A 43 15.08 13.84 25.98
CA ILE A 43 14.01 14.82 26.14
C ILE A 43 14.37 15.85 27.24
N LEU A 44 14.92 15.44 28.38
CA LEU A 44 15.38 16.40 29.41
C LEU A 44 16.56 17.25 28.91
N VAL A 45 17.53 16.66 28.22
CA VAL A 45 18.74 17.34 27.76
C VAL A 45 18.42 18.44 26.74
N ARG A 46 17.36 18.30 25.94
CA ARG A 46 16.93 19.38 25.02
C ARG A 46 16.05 20.43 25.69
N VAL A 47 15.17 20.05 26.64
CA VAL A 47 14.45 21.00 27.52
C VAL A 47 15.44 21.93 28.23
N THR A 48 16.61 21.42 28.64
CA THR A 48 17.68 22.21 29.26
C THR A 48 18.56 23.01 28.29
N ARG A 49 18.47 22.77 26.97
CA ARG A 49 19.29 23.45 25.93
C ARG A 49 18.62 24.68 25.30
N GLY A 50 17.47 25.12 25.81
CA GLY A 50 16.95 26.47 25.54
C GLY A 50 16.01 26.63 24.36
N ASP A 51 15.26 25.59 23.95
CA ASP A 51 14.14 25.79 23.03
C ASP A 51 12.99 26.50 23.77
N VAL A 52 12.93 27.82 23.60
CA VAL A 52 11.95 28.75 24.21
C VAL A 52 10.49 28.23 24.17
N PRO A 53 10.00 27.59 23.08
CA PRO A 53 8.62 27.07 23.03
C PRO A 53 8.34 25.93 24.02
N LEU A 54 9.34 25.08 24.31
CA LEU A 54 9.21 23.96 25.24
C LEU A 54 9.23 24.44 26.70
N LEU A 55 10.02 25.46 27.00
CA LEU A 55 10.06 26.07 28.33
C LEU A 55 8.72 26.78 28.63
N GLN A 56 8.17 27.52 27.67
CA GLN A 56 6.85 28.15 27.79
C GLN A 56 5.75 27.10 27.96
N PHE A 57 5.82 25.98 27.24
CA PHE A 57 4.89 24.85 27.42
C PHE A 57 4.92 24.30 28.85
N VAL A 58 6.12 24.03 29.37
CA VAL A 58 6.30 23.45 30.71
C VAL A 58 5.74 24.40 31.76
N LEU A 59 6.02 25.70 31.64
CA LEU A 59 5.52 26.73 32.55
C LEU A 59 3.99 26.92 32.46
N GLU A 60 3.40 26.84 31.27
CA GLU A 60 1.94 26.94 31.06
C GLU A 60 1.17 25.77 31.69
N ASN A 61 1.78 24.59 31.79
CA ASN A 61 1.14 23.39 32.32
C ASN A 61 1.52 23.07 33.77
N SER A 62 2.61 23.63 34.31
CA SER A 62 3.01 23.44 35.70
C SER A 62 2.41 24.45 36.68
N SER A 63 1.79 25.51 36.16
CA SER A 63 1.25 26.62 36.96
C SER A 63 -0.25 26.52 37.22
N ARG A 64 -0.90 25.40 36.84
CA ARG A 64 -2.34 25.39 36.65
C ARG A 64 -3.21 24.75 37.73
N GLU A 65 -2.81 23.87 38.64
CA GLU A 65 -3.68 23.23 39.68
C GLU A 65 -5.09 22.74 39.24
N ASP A 66 -5.39 22.74 37.95
CA ASP A 66 -6.70 22.50 37.37
C ASP A 66 -6.76 21.08 36.81
N LYS A 67 -7.96 20.46 36.82
CA LYS A 67 -8.19 19.11 36.29
C LYS A 67 -7.88 18.99 34.79
N HIS A 68 -7.64 20.11 34.13
CA HIS A 68 -7.30 20.25 32.72
C HIS A 68 -5.80 20.38 32.42
N GLU A 69 -4.90 20.22 33.39
CA GLU A 69 -3.47 20.18 33.13
C GLU A 69 -3.09 19.00 32.22
N CYS A 70 -2.33 19.26 31.14
CA CYS A 70 -1.81 18.21 30.27
C CYS A 70 -0.58 17.56 30.95
N PRO A 71 -0.54 16.24 31.16
CA PRO A 71 0.55 15.57 31.86
C PRO A 71 1.79 15.46 30.95
N PHE A 72 2.59 16.52 30.87
CA PHE A 72 3.68 16.67 29.90
C PHE A 72 4.62 15.47 29.79
N ALA A 73 5.09 14.93 30.93
CA ALA A 73 6.02 13.80 30.93
C ALA A 73 5.37 12.53 30.35
N ARG A 74 4.10 12.27 30.69
CA ARG A 74 3.35 11.11 30.17
C ARG A 74 3.03 11.30 28.68
N SER A 75 2.58 12.49 28.28
CA SER A 75 2.32 12.86 26.89
C SER A 75 3.57 12.72 26.02
N SER A 76 4.72 13.17 26.53
CA SER A 76 6.00 13.13 25.80
C SER A 76 6.44 11.70 25.52
N ILE A 77 6.41 10.83 26.54
CA ILE A 77 6.78 9.41 26.38
C ILE A 77 5.86 8.74 25.36
N GLN A 78 4.55 8.91 25.50
CA GLN A 78 3.59 8.26 24.61
C GLN A 78 3.64 8.81 23.19
N LEU A 79 3.87 10.12 23.03
CA LEU A 79 4.05 10.73 21.72
C LEU A 79 5.28 10.18 21.00
N THR A 80 6.40 9.99 21.71
CA THR A 80 7.60 9.37 21.12
C THR A 80 7.29 7.96 20.60
N LEU A 81 6.57 7.14 21.37
CA LEU A 81 6.16 5.81 20.92
C LEU A 81 5.27 5.87 19.67
N ILE A 82 4.29 6.77 19.65
CA ILE A 82 3.41 6.98 18.50
C ILE A 82 4.21 7.38 17.26
N LEU A 83 5.17 8.29 17.39
CA LEU A 83 6.03 8.71 16.27
C LEU A 83 6.90 7.55 15.76
N CYS A 84 7.46 6.74 16.65
CA CYS A 84 8.23 5.56 16.27
C CYS A 84 7.37 4.54 15.52
N GLU A 85 6.14 4.30 15.96
CA GLU A 85 5.19 3.40 15.30
C GLU A 85 4.77 3.92 13.92
N ILE A 86 4.39 5.20 13.82
CA ILE A 86 3.96 5.81 12.55
C ILE A 86 5.10 5.80 11.51
N LEU A 87 6.34 5.98 11.97
CA LEU A 87 7.52 6.02 11.10
C LEU A 87 8.17 4.65 10.91
N HIS A 88 7.60 3.58 11.49
CA HIS A 88 8.13 2.22 11.43
C HIS A 88 9.61 2.12 11.85
N VAL A 89 9.99 2.86 12.89
CA VAL A 89 11.38 2.91 13.37
C VAL A 89 11.78 1.56 13.95
N GLY A 90 12.79 0.93 13.34
CA GLY A 90 13.31 -0.37 13.76
C GLY A 90 12.79 -1.56 12.95
N GLU A 91 11.85 -1.34 12.02
CA GLU A 91 11.42 -2.37 11.07
C GLU A 91 12.44 -2.54 9.93
N PRO A 92 12.67 -3.77 9.44
CA PRO A 92 13.54 -4.00 8.30
C PRO A 92 12.94 -3.38 7.03
N CYS A 93 13.77 -2.70 6.22
CA CYS A 93 13.30 -2.08 4.98
C CYS A 93 12.72 -3.14 4.03
N SER A 94 11.50 -2.92 3.55
CA SER A 94 10.93 -3.70 2.45
C SER A 94 11.58 -3.33 1.12
N GLU A 95 11.99 -4.32 0.33
CA GLU A 95 12.59 -4.11 -1.00
C GLU A 95 11.60 -3.53 -2.01
N THR A 96 10.29 -3.58 -1.72
CA THR A 96 9.22 -3.03 -2.56
C THR A 96 8.79 -1.62 -2.15
N ALA A 97 9.35 -1.05 -1.08
CA ALA A 97 8.98 0.27 -0.59
C ALA A 97 9.50 1.38 -1.53
N GLN A 98 8.61 1.92 -2.36
CA GLN A 98 8.88 3.04 -3.26
C GLN A 98 8.56 4.43 -2.65
N ALA A 99 7.91 4.46 -1.48
CA ALA A 99 7.53 5.68 -0.81
C ALA A 99 8.54 6.08 0.27
N PHE A 100 8.99 7.32 0.23
CA PHE A 100 9.76 7.97 1.29
C PHE A 100 9.17 9.35 1.58
N TYR A 101 9.46 9.89 2.75
CA TYR A 101 9.05 11.24 3.15
C TYR A 101 10.17 12.23 2.82
N PRO A 102 10.00 13.13 1.83
CA PRO A 102 11.07 14.04 1.41
C PRO A 102 11.57 14.95 2.53
N MET A 103 10.68 15.32 3.46
CA MET A 103 11.00 16.17 4.61
C MET A 103 12.11 15.61 5.51
N PHE A 104 12.37 14.29 5.50
CA PHE A 104 13.46 13.68 6.29
C PHE A 104 14.84 14.13 5.85
N PHE A 105 15.00 14.52 4.58
CA PHE A 105 16.30 14.89 4.02
C PHE A 105 16.63 16.39 4.18
N GLY A 106 15.68 17.18 4.70
CA GLY A 106 15.81 18.62 4.79
C GLY A 106 16.41 19.15 6.10
N GLN A 107 16.66 18.29 7.10
CA GLN A 107 17.08 18.68 8.46
C GLN A 107 17.95 17.60 9.11
N ASP A 108 19.01 18.01 9.83
CA ASP A 108 19.93 17.10 10.53
C ASP A 108 19.31 16.45 11.79
N HIS A 109 18.41 17.17 12.47
CA HIS A 109 17.67 16.75 13.67
C HIS A 109 16.16 16.62 13.41
N PHE A 110 15.82 15.92 12.33
CA PHE A 110 14.45 15.83 11.85
C PHE A 110 13.47 15.30 12.90
N PHE A 111 13.85 14.24 13.62
CA PHE A 111 12.95 13.58 14.57
C PHE A 111 12.63 14.48 15.76
N GLU A 112 13.62 15.24 16.22
CA GLU A 112 13.50 16.19 17.32
C GLU A 112 12.60 17.37 16.94
N GLU A 113 12.79 17.94 15.75
CA GLU A 113 11.94 19.02 15.23
C GLU A 113 10.49 18.56 15.03
N LEU A 114 10.31 17.34 14.49
CA LEU A 114 8.99 16.72 14.38
C LEU A 114 8.34 16.53 15.75
N PHE A 115 9.10 16.05 16.75
CA PHE A 115 8.61 15.91 18.12
C PHE A 115 8.17 17.26 18.71
N CYS A 116 8.96 18.32 18.51
CA CYS A 116 8.61 19.67 18.97
C CYS A 116 7.30 20.19 18.36
N ILE A 117 7.07 19.93 17.08
CA ILE A 117 5.81 20.28 16.41
C ILE A 117 4.65 19.44 17.00
N CYS A 118 4.85 18.13 17.15
CA CYS A 118 3.81 17.23 17.62
C CYS A 118 3.47 17.41 19.11
N ILE A 119 4.42 17.77 19.98
CA ILE A 119 4.10 18.03 21.40
C ILE A 119 3.29 19.31 21.57
N GLN A 120 3.54 20.33 20.74
CA GLN A 120 2.69 21.53 20.67
C GLN A 120 1.28 21.18 20.18
N LEU A 121 1.18 20.29 19.19
CA LEU A 121 -0.10 19.77 18.69
C LEU A 121 -0.87 18.99 19.78
N VAL A 122 -0.19 18.19 20.61
CA VAL A 122 -0.83 17.49 21.74
C VAL A 122 -1.51 18.50 22.66
N ASN A 123 -0.84 19.57 23.05
CA ASN A 123 -1.41 20.57 23.96
C ASN A 123 -2.52 21.39 23.30
N LYS A 124 -2.37 21.74 22.02
CA LYS A 124 -3.44 22.37 21.26
C LYS A 124 -4.70 21.50 21.25
N THR A 125 -4.56 20.22 20.89
CA THR A 125 -5.68 19.26 20.82
C THR A 125 -6.27 19.00 22.21
N TRP A 126 -5.44 18.90 23.24
CA TRP A 126 -5.87 18.80 24.63
C TRP A 126 -6.77 19.97 25.05
N LYS A 127 -6.35 21.20 24.72
CA LYS A 127 -7.11 22.44 24.98
C LYS A 127 -8.41 22.48 24.15
N GLU A 128 -8.36 22.10 22.87
CA GLU A 128 -9.53 22.04 21.98
C GLU A 128 -10.59 21.05 22.47
N MET A 129 -10.16 19.89 22.99
CA MET A 129 -11.04 18.87 23.56
C MET A 129 -11.53 19.20 24.97
N ARG A 130 -11.00 20.26 25.60
CA ARG A 130 -11.18 20.55 27.04
C ARG A 130 -10.94 19.31 27.90
N ALA A 131 -9.90 18.56 27.54
CA ALA A 131 -9.63 17.23 28.07
C ALA A 131 -9.26 17.25 29.56
N THR A 132 -9.53 16.14 30.22
CA THR A 132 -9.03 15.83 31.56
C THR A 132 -8.07 14.64 31.50
N GLN A 133 -7.48 14.28 32.64
CA GLN A 133 -6.61 13.09 32.73
C GLN A 133 -7.28 11.79 32.26
N GLU A 134 -8.61 11.68 32.37
CA GLU A 134 -9.37 10.50 31.91
C GLU A 134 -9.46 10.40 30.39
N ASP A 135 -9.36 11.54 29.68
CA ASP A 135 -9.40 11.59 28.22
C ASP A 135 -8.03 11.45 27.57
N PHE A 136 -6.98 11.23 28.37
CA PHE A 136 -5.60 11.21 27.91
C PHE A 136 -5.37 10.31 26.68
N ASP A 137 -5.85 9.06 26.75
CA ASP A 137 -5.68 8.10 25.66
C ASP A 137 -6.47 8.53 24.40
N LYS A 138 -7.66 9.12 24.57
CA LYS A 138 -8.47 9.64 23.45
C LYS A 138 -7.80 10.82 22.76
N VAL A 139 -7.21 11.74 23.52
CA VAL A 139 -6.48 12.89 22.96
C VAL A 139 -5.31 12.39 22.12
N LEU A 140 -4.53 11.44 22.63
CA LEU A 140 -3.40 10.91 21.88
C LEU A 140 -3.81 10.10 20.65
N GLN A 141 -4.97 9.45 20.68
CA GLN A 141 -5.54 8.81 19.49
C GLN A 141 -5.93 9.85 18.42
N VAL A 142 -6.53 10.98 18.80
CA VAL A 142 -6.80 12.10 17.88
C VAL A 142 -5.50 12.65 17.30
N VAL A 143 -4.48 12.87 18.14
CA VAL A 143 -3.16 13.37 17.70
C VAL A 143 -2.48 12.39 16.74
N ARG A 144 -2.52 11.09 17.04
CA ARG A 144 -2.04 10.04 16.14
C ARG A 144 -2.71 10.16 14.77
N GLU A 145 -4.03 10.28 14.75
CA GLU A 145 -4.80 10.42 13.51
C GLU A 145 -4.44 11.71 12.75
N GLN A 146 -4.28 12.84 13.43
CA GLN A 146 -3.85 14.10 12.82
C GLN A 146 -2.49 13.97 12.12
N ILE A 147 -1.52 13.32 12.80
CA ILE A 147 -0.18 13.08 12.26
C ILE A 147 -0.27 12.14 11.05
N THR A 148 -0.93 10.99 11.19
CA THR A 148 -1.03 9.99 10.10
C THR A 148 -1.72 10.56 8.86
N ARG A 149 -2.84 11.28 9.02
CA ARG A 149 -3.54 11.95 7.91
C ARG A 149 -2.69 13.04 7.26
N THR A 150 -1.88 13.77 8.04
CA THR A 150 -1.00 14.79 7.46
C THR A 150 0.15 14.16 6.68
N LEU A 151 0.72 13.07 7.18
CA LEU A 151 1.80 12.34 6.51
C LEU A 151 1.34 11.66 5.22
N SER A 152 0.09 11.17 5.15
CA SER A 152 -0.44 10.55 3.91
C SER A 152 -0.48 11.53 2.74
N LEU A 153 -0.57 12.84 3.01
CA LEU A 153 -0.47 13.93 2.02
C LEU A 153 0.97 14.23 1.56
N LYS A 154 1.95 13.43 2.01
CA LYS A 154 3.38 13.50 1.65
C LYS A 154 3.95 14.93 1.65
N PRO A 155 3.94 15.63 2.80
CA PRO A 155 4.51 16.97 2.89
C PRO A 155 6.00 16.96 2.53
N THR A 156 6.44 17.97 1.80
CA THR A 156 7.82 18.10 1.30
C THR A 156 8.77 18.74 2.30
N SER A 157 8.26 19.44 3.32
CA SER A 157 9.04 20.09 4.38
C SER A 157 8.34 20.05 5.74
N LEU A 158 9.09 20.24 6.83
CA LEU A 158 8.54 20.31 8.19
C LEU A 158 7.62 21.51 8.40
N GLU A 159 7.90 22.65 7.78
CA GLU A 159 7.01 23.82 7.84
C GLU A 159 5.65 23.56 7.17
N LEU A 160 5.66 22.82 6.05
CA LEU A 160 4.41 22.41 5.39
C LEU A 160 3.65 21.39 6.25
N PHE A 161 4.36 20.44 6.87
CA PHE A 161 3.77 19.51 7.84
C PHE A 161 3.13 20.27 9.01
N LYS A 162 3.87 21.20 9.64
CA LYS A 162 3.40 22.03 10.75
C LYS A 162 2.15 22.82 10.40
N THR A 163 2.10 23.42 9.20
CA THR A 163 0.95 24.19 8.73
C THR A 163 -0.27 23.29 8.56
N ARG A 164 -0.11 22.14 7.87
CA ARG A 164 -1.20 21.20 7.59
C ARG A 164 -1.74 20.53 8.85
N VAL A 165 -0.86 20.06 9.73
CA VAL A 165 -1.29 19.38 10.96
C VAL A 165 -2.01 20.35 11.91
N ASN A 166 -1.65 21.63 11.90
CA ASN A 166 -2.34 22.66 12.67
C ASN A 166 -3.67 23.11 12.06
N ALA A 167 -3.82 23.02 10.74
CA ALA A 167 -5.11 23.27 10.07
C ALA A 167 -6.12 22.14 10.40
N LEU A 168 -5.62 20.90 10.57
CA LEU A 168 -6.41 19.72 10.91
C LEU A 168 -6.74 19.67 12.42
N ASN A 169 -7.47 20.68 12.91
CA ASN A 169 -7.88 20.77 14.31
C ASN A 169 -8.90 19.67 14.71
N TYR A 170 -9.23 19.58 15.99
CA TYR A 170 -10.14 18.56 16.50
C TYR A 170 -11.53 18.58 15.82
N SER A 171 -12.07 19.76 15.52
CA SER A 171 -13.38 19.86 14.85
C SER A 171 -13.34 19.34 13.41
N GLU A 172 -12.24 19.55 12.69
CA GLU A 172 -12.04 19.01 11.35
C GLU A 172 -11.88 17.48 11.39
N ILE A 173 -11.17 16.94 12.40
CA ILE A 173 -11.12 15.49 12.61
C ILE A 173 -12.50 14.91 12.87
N LEU A 174 -13.34 15.56 13.68
CA LEU A 174 -14.71 15.10 13.93
C LEU A 174 -15.56 15.11 12.65
N LYS A 175 -15.47 16.17 11.83
CA LYS A 175 -16.16 16.23 10.55
C LYS A 175 -15.72 15.10 9.62
N LEU A 176 -14.41 14.88 9.50
CA LEU A 176 -13.87 13.79 8.67
C LEU A 176 -14.36 12.42 9.13
N ARG A 177 -14.31 12.14 10.44
CA ARG A 177 -14.83 10.89 11.02
C ARG A 177 -16.33 10.73 10.75
N GLN A 178 -17.10 11.81 10.81
CA GLN A 178 -18.53 11.77 10.51
C GLN A 178 -18.79 11.45 9.04
N THR A 179 -18.09 12.13 8.11
CA THR A 179 -18.19 11.85 6.67
C THR A 179 -17.77 10.42 6.34
N GLU A 180 -16.69 9.93 6.95
CA GLU A 180 -16.23 8.55 6.77
C GLU A 180 -17.21 7.52 7.29
N ARG A 181 -17.86 7.78 8.44
CA ARG A 181 -18.92 6.91 8.96
C ARG A 181 -20.11 6.85 8.02
N LEU A 182 -20.58 7.99 7.52
CA LEU A 182 -21.68 8.03 6.56
C LEU A 182 -21.33 7.28 5.27
N HIS A 183 -20.12 7.52 4.74
CA HIS A 183 -19.65 6.80 3.55
C HIS A 183 -19.51 5.30 3.79
N GLN A 184 -19.02 4.90 4.97
CA GLN A 184 -18.91 3.49 5.33
C GLN A 184 -20.30 2.85 5.46
N GLU A 185 -21.26 3.51 6.10
CA GLU A 185 -22.65 3.06 6.20
C GLU A 185 -23.29 2.89 4.81
N GLU A 186 -23.08 3.85 3.88
CA GLU A 186 -23.55 3.76 2.49
C GLU A 186 -22.91 2.58 1.75
N THR A 187 -21.59 2.39 1.84
CA THR A 187 -20.90 1.28 1.16
C THR A 187 -21.27 -0.10 1.67
N LEU A 188 -21.76 -0.19 2.91
CA LEU A 188 -22.21 -1.42 3.56
C LEU A 188 -23.71 -1.67 3.41
N ALA A 189 -24.46 -0.74 2.80
CA ALA A 189 -25.88 -0.92 2.54
C ALA A 189 -26.11 -2.15 1.64
N VAL A 190 -27.12 -2.97 1.97
CA VAL A 190 -27.42 -4.23 1.26
C VAL A 190 -27.56 -4.03 -0.26
N PRO A 191 -28.28 -3.01 -0.77
CA PRO A 191 -28.39 -2.78 -2.21
C PRO A 191 -27.03 -2.48 -2.89
N VAL A 192 -26.12 -1.83 -2.16
CA VAL A 192 -24.77 -1.50 -2.66
C VAL A 192 -23.88 -2.75 -2.69
N LEU A 193 -24.01 -3.62 -1.70
CA LEU A 193 -23.32 -4.92 -1.70
C LEU A 193 -23.84 -5.84 -2.81
N GLU A 194 -25.16 -5.88 -3.04
CA GLU A 194 -25.73 -6.62 -4.18
C GLU A 194 -25.24 -6.08 -5.52
N LEU A 195 -25.20 -4.75 -5.68
CA LEU A 195 -24.65 -4.11 -6.87
C LEU A 195 -23.16 -4.46 -7.05
N ARG A 196 -22.37 -4.44 -5.97
CA ARG A 196 -20.96 -4.84 -5.97
C ARG A 196 -20.78 -6.26 -6.51
N GLU A 197 -21.55 -7.23 -6.02
CA GLU A 197 -21.48 -8.61 -6.51
C GLU A 197 -21.90 -8.74 -7.97
N ARG A 198 -22.89 -7.97 -8.43
CA ARG A 198 -23.34 -7.98 -9.83
C ARG A 198 -22.30 -7.40 -10.79
N LEU A 199 -21.52 -6.39 -10.36
CA LEU A 199 -20.49 -5.74 -11.19
C LEU A 199 -19.19 -6.55 -11.27
N LYS A 200 -18.89 -7.38 -10.26
CA LYS A 200 -17.63 -8.15 -10.19
C LYS A 200 -17.30 -8.94 -11.45
N PRO A 201 -18.21 -9.73 -12.07
CA PRO A 201 -17.87 -10.55 -13.22
C PRO A 201 -17.45 -9.72 -14.43
N GLU A 202 -18.15 -8.60 -14.68
CA GLU A 202 -17.84 -7.69 -15.79
C GLU A 202 -16.46 -7.04 -15.61
N LEU A 203 -16.14 -6.59 -14.39
CA LEU A 203 -14.85 -5.97 -14.09
C LEU A 203 -13.70 -6.99 -14.09
N LEU A 204 -13.95 -8.23 -13.63
CA LEU A 204 -12.99 -9.32 -13.76
C LEU A 204 -12.71 -9.66 -15.22
N GLU A 205 -13.72 -9.60 -16.10
CA GLU A 205 -13.56 -9.78 -17.54
C GLU A 205 -12.71 -8.66 -18.15
N LEU A 206 -12.87 -7.41 -17.70
CA LEU A 206 -12.01 -6.30 -18.11
C LEU A 206 -10.54 -6.54 -17.69
N ILE A 207 -10.32 -6.98 -16.45
CA ILE A 207 -8.97 -7.34 -15.97
C ILE A 207 -8.41 -8.49 -16.81
N ARG A 208 -9.23 -9.50 -17.12
CA ARG A 208 -8.85 -10.65 -17.96
C ARG A 208 -8.36 -10.20 -19.33
N GLN A 209 -9.09 -9.31 -19.98
CA GLN A 209 -8.68 -8.72 -21.28
C GLN A 209 -7.37 -7.95 -21.16
N GLN A 210 -7.21 -7.17 -20.10
CA GLN A 210 -5.96 -6.45 -19.83
C GLN A 210 -4.78 -7.42 -19.67
N ARG A 211 -4.92 -8.53 -18.92
CA ARG A 211 -3.85 -9.53 -18.76
C ARG A 211 -3.44 -10.14 -20.09
N LEU A 212 -4.41 -10.49 -20.94
CA LEU A 212 -4.12 -11.03 -22.28
C LEU A 212 -3.40 -10.02 -23.17
N LEU A 213 -3.79 -8.74 -23.13
CA LEU A 213 -3.07 -7.67 -23.83
C LEU A 213 -1.62 -7.54 -23.34
N ARG A 214 -1.40 -7.61 -22.02
CA ARG A 214 -0.04 -7.59 -21.44
C ARG A 214 0.81 -8.77 -21.90
N LEU A 215 0.24 -9.97 -21.97
CA LEU A 215 0.93 -11.13 -22.53
C LEU A 215 1.24 -10.93 -24.02
N CYS A 216 0.33 -10.33 -24.78
CA CYS A 216 0.52 -10.03 -26.20
C CYS A 216 1.62 -8.99 -26.45
N GLU A 217 1.76 -8.01 -25.57
CA GLU A 217 2.89 -7.08 -25.57
C GLU A 217 4.19 -7.85 -25.37
N GLY A 218 4.28 -8.66 -24.31
CA GLY A 218 5.43 -9.49 -23.97
C GLY A 218 6.43 -8.83 -23.02
N THR A 219 7.31 -9.65 -22.43
CA THR A 219 8.24 -9.23 -21.38
C THR A 219 9.63 -9.82 -21.61
N LEU A 220 10.67 -9.05 -21.22
CA LEU A 220 12.06 -9.52 -21.16
C LEU A 220 12.32 -10.26 -19.84
N PHE A 221 12.94 -11.42 -19.95
CA PHE A 221 13.32 -12.30 -18.85
C PHE A 221 14.83 -12.54 -18.84
N ARG A 222 15.38 -12.76 -17.65
CA ARG A 222 16.78 -13.19 -17.49
C ARG A 222 16.89 -14.70 -17.62
N LYS A 223 17.91 -15.20 -18.31
CA LYS A 223 18.19 -16.63 -18.34
C LYS A 223 18.65 -17.15 -16.99
N ILE A 224 18.11 -18.31 -16.60
CA ILE A 224 18.52 -19.03 -15.40
C ILE A 224 19.85 -19.73 -15.71
N SER A 225 20.98 -19.11 -15.33
CA SER A 225 22.32 -19.68 -15.53
C SER A 225 23.00 -20.02 -14.20
N SER A 226 23.63 -21.18 -14.13
CA SER A 226 24.51 -21.57 -13.01
C SER A 226 25.87 -20.86 -13.02
N ARG A 227 26.26 -20.19 -14.12
CA ARG A 227 27.58 -19.55 -14.28
C ARG A 227 27.43 -18.03 -14.45
N ARG A 228 28.02 -17.25 -13.53
CA ARG A 228 27.91 -15.79 -13.34
C ARG A 228 28.45 -14.89 -14.48
N ARG A 229 28.48 -15.31 -15.75
CA ARG A 229 29.25 -14.57 -16.79
C ARG A 229 28.54 -14.16 -18.07
N GLN A 230 27.21 -14.25 -18.16
CA GLN A 230 26.48 -13.64 -19.28
C GLN A 230 25.03 -13.38 -18.87
N ASP A 231 24.67 -12.10 -18.70
CA ASP A 231 23.29 -11.63 -18.50
C ASP A 231 22.50 -11.74 -19.80
N LYS A 232 22.35 -12.98 -20.29
CA LYS A 232 21.55 -13.24 -21.49
C LYS A 232 20.08 -13.03 -21.17
N LEU A 233 19.47 -12.12 -21.90
CA LEU A 233 18.04 -11.87 -21.88
C LEU A 233 17.35 -12.70 -22.94
N TRP A 234 16.11 -13.06 -22.67
CA TRP A 234 15.21 -13.69 -23.62
C TRP A 234 13.85 -13.02 -23.51
N TYR A 235 13.08 -13.04 -24.59
CA TYR A 235 11.77 -12.41 -24.65
C TYR A 235 10.70 -13.45 -24.86
N CYS A 236 9.55 -13.25 -24.23
CA CYS A 236 8.38 -14.08 -24.44
C CYS A 236 7.15 -13.19 -24.61
N ARG A 237 6.31 -13.53 -25.59
CA ARG A 237 5.03 -12.86 -25.86
C ARG A 237 3.99 -13.83 -26.39
N LEU A 238 2.72 -13.51 -26.18
CA LEU A 238 1.59 -14.20 -26.75
C LEU A 238 1.26 -13.67 -28.15
N SER A 239 0.82 -14.54 -29.04
CA SER A 239 0.29 -14.14 -30.35
C SER A 239 -1.02 -13.37 -30.18
N PRO A 240 -1.34 -12.37 -31.04
CA PRO A 240 -2.55 -11.55 -30.90
C PRO A 240 -3.88 -12.33 -30.93
N ASN A 241 -3.87 -13.57 -31.45
CA ASN A 241 -5.02 -14.46 -31.46
C ASN A 241 -5.13 -15.35 -30.20
N HIS A 242 -4.22 -15.18 -29.23
CA HIS A 242 -4.12 -15.93 -27.98
C HIS A 242 -3.90 -17.45 -28.13
N LYS A 243 -3.28 -17.88 -29.24
CA LYS A 243 -3.10 -19.31 -29.56
C LYS A 243 -1.68 -19.85 -29.38
N VAL A 244 -0.66 -18.99 -29.44
CA VAL A 244 0.75 -19.43 -29.44
C VAL A 244 1.60 -18.46 -28.60
N LEU A 245 2.39 -18.99 -27.67
CA LEU A 245 3.48 -18.24 -27.05
C LEU A 245 4.71 -18.32 -27.93
N HIS A 246 5.28 -17.17 -28.24
CA HIS A 246 6.53 -17.03 -28.98
C HIS A 246 7.63 -16.59 -28.02
N TYR A 247 8.79 -17.22 -28.11
CA TYR A 247 9.94 -16.82 -27.30
C TYR A 247 11.28 -17.04 -28.00
N GLY A 248 12.31 -16.39 -27.48
CA GLY A 248 13.64 -16.45 -28.07
C GLY A 248 14.66 -15.60 -27.33
N ASP A 249 15.92 -15.88 -27.59
CA ASP A 249 17.05 -15.07 -27.11
C ASP A 249 17.03 -13.70 -27.78
N VAL A 250 17.38 -12.67 -27.01
CA VAL A 250 17.41 -11.30 -27.51
C VAL A 250 18.77 -10.67 -27.24
N GLU A 251 19.26 -9.91 -28.22
CA GLU A 251 20.49 -9.14 -28.10
C GLU A 251 20.34 -7.97 -27.11
N GLU A 252 21.46 -7.57 -26.51
CA GLU A 252 21.49 -6.51 -25.51
C GLU A 252 21.05 -5.16 -26.13
N GLY A 253 20.03 -4.53 -25.56
CA GLY A 253 19.47 -3.25 -26.04
C GLY A 253 18.17 -3.35 -26.85
N VAL A 254 17.74 -4.57 -27.24
CA VAL A 254 16.44 -4.76 -27.90
C VAL A 254 15.36 -5.04 -26.86
N HIS A 255 14.37 -4.15 -26.76
CA HIS A 255 13.32 -4.22 -25.75
C HIS A 255 12.01 -4.88 -26.22
N SER A 256 11.69 -4.79 -27.51
CA SER A 256 10.47 -5.36 -28.09
C SER A 256 10.77 -5.92 -29.48
N PRO A 257 11.26 -7.18 -29.55
CA PRO A 257 11.51 -7.82 -30.83
C PRO A 257 10.19 -8.10 -31.58
N PRO A 258 10.18 -8.01 -32.92
CA PRO A 258 9.01 -8.42 -33.70
C PRO A 258 8.74 -9.92 -33.50
N ILE A 259 7.47 -10.31 -33.48
CA ILE A 259 7.04 -11.69 -33.18
C ILE A 259 7.67 -12.75 -34.10
N GLU A 260 7.97 -12.37 -35.35
CA GLU A 260 8.58 -13.23 -36.38
C GLU A 260 10.05 -13.58 -36.07
N SER A 261 10.74 -12.74 -35.30
CA SER A 261 12.13 -12.96 -34.91
C SER A 261 12.30 -13.97 -33.77
N LEU A 262 11.21 -14.36 -33.11
CA LEU A 262 11.20 -15.32 -32.01
C LEU A 262 11.05 -16.74 -32.58
N PRO A 263 12.11 -17.58 -32.52
CA PRO A 263 12.14 -18.87 -33.20
C PRO A 263 11.27 -19.93 -32.52
N GLU A 264 11.20 -19.90 -31.20
CA GLU A 264 10.55 -20.94 -30.40
C GLU A 264 9.06 -20.64 -30.20
N LYS A 265 8.24 -21.70 -30.22
CA LYS A 265 6.77 -21.60 -30.17
C LYS A 265 6.16 -22.68 -29.29
N ILE A 266 5.24 -22.30 -28.43
CA ILE A 266 4.41 -23.22 -27.64
C ILE A 266 2.94 -22.92 -27.93
N PRO A 267 2.19 -23.85 -28.55
CA PRO A 267 0.75 -23.72 -28.68
C PRO A 267 0.09 -23.67 -27.30
N VAL A 268 -0.83 -22.73 -27.10
CA VAL A 268 -1.59 -22.59 -25.84
C VAL A 268 -2.40 -23.85 -25.54
N ALA A 269 -2.90 -24.52 -26.58
CA ALA A 269 -3.62 -25.78 -26.44
C ALA A 269 -2.78 -26.92 -25.83
N ASP A 270 -1.45 -26.84 -25.91
CA ASP A 270 -0.54 -27.86 -25.39
C ASP A 270 -0.12 -27.60 -23.94
N MET A 271 -0.52 -26.46 -23.37
CA MET A 271 -0.23 -26.11 -21.98
C MET A 271 -1.10 -26.94 -21.04
N LYS A 272 -0.47 -27.55 -20.03
CA LYS A 272 -1.14 -28.40 -19.05
C LYS A 272 -1.28 -27.75 -17.69
N ALA A 273 -0.21 -27.12 -17.22
CA ALA A 273 -0.15 -26.56 -15.88
C ALA A 273 0.82 -25.39 -15.78
N LEU A 274 0.55 -24.53 -14.80
CA LEU A 274 1.42 -23.48 -14.34
C LEU A 274 1.95 -23.88 -12.95
N LEU A 275 3.26 -23.94 -12.81
CA LEU A 275 3.96 -24.20 -11.54
C LEU A 275 4.55 -22.89 -11.02
N VAL A 276 4.57 -22.71 -9.70
CA VAL A 276 5.08 -21.49 -9.06
C VAL A 276 6.06 -21.82 -7.93
N GLY A 277 7.10 -21.02 -7.80
CA GLY A 277 8.08 -21.07 -6.71
C GLY A 277 8.75 -22.44 -6.56
N LYS A 278 8.57 -23.09 -5.41
CA LYS A 278 9.20 -24.39 -5.09
C LYS A 278 8.79 -25.52 -6.03
N GLU A 279 7.63 -25.41 -6.66
CA GLU A 279 7.13 -26.45 -7.57
C GLU A 279 7.85 -26.42 -8.91
N CYS A 280 8.48 -25.29 -9.25
CA CYS A 280 9.21 -25.14 -10.50
C CYS A 280 10.43 -26.07 -10.55
N PRO A 281 10.65 -26.83 -11.65
CA PRO A 281 11.77 -27.77 -11.76
C PRO A 281 13.14 -27.12 -11.55
N HIS A 282 13.30 -25.88 -12.00
CA HIS A 282 14.53 -25.09 -11.88
C HIS A 282 14.79 -24.52 -10.48
N MET A 283 13.82 -24.65 -9.55
CA MET A 283 13.92 -24.24 -8.15
C MET A 283 14.04 -25.42 -7.17
N LYS A 284 13.96 -26.67 -7.65
CA LYS A 284 14.15 -27.86 -6.82
C LYS A 284 15.61 -27.95 -6.35
N GLU A 285 15.80 -28.08 -5.04
CA GLU A 285 17.12 -28.09 -4.39
C GLU A 285 18.07 -29.14 -5.01
N LYS A 286 19.23 -28.70 -5.50
CA LYS A 286 20.43 -29.54 -5.45
C LYS A 286 21.09 -29.24 -4.11
N SER A 287 20.87 -30.14 -3.16
CA SER A 287 21.56 -30.29 -1.86
C SER A 287 22.71 -29.30 -1.61
N SER A 288 22.55 -28.41 -0.63
CA SER A 288 23.59 -27.58 0.04
C SER A 288 23.73 -26.08 -0.29
N GLY A 289 22.77 -25.44 -0.96
CA GLY A 289 22.79 -23.98 -1.20
C GLY A 289 21.69 -23.23 -0.44
N LYS A 290 22.01 -22.13 0.26
CA LYS A 290 21.02 -21.14 0.69
C LYS A 290 20.28 -20.64 -0.55
N GLN A 291 19.02 -21.05 -0.72
CA GLN A 291 18.18 -20.54 -1.81
C GLN A 291 17.97 -19.04 -1.63
N ASN A 292 18.07 -18.28 -2.73
CA ASN A 292 17.72 -16.87 -2.72
C ASN A 292 16.19 -16.77 -2.68
N LYS A 293 15.63 -16.45 -1.51
CA LYS A 293 14.19 -16.41 -1.25
C LYS A 293 13.46 -15.53 -2.27
N ASP A 294 14.07 -14.42 -2.66
CA ASP A 294 13.46 -13.43 -3.55
C ASP A 294 13.31 -13.96 -4.98
N VAL A 295 14.24 -14.78 -5.45
CA VAL A 295 14.15 -15.42 -6.78
C VAL A 295 13.05 -16.47 -6.80
N LEU A 296 12.87 -17.18 -5.68
CA LEU A 296 11.85 -18.22 -5.55
C LEU A 296 10.44 -17.64 -5.60
N GLU A 297 10.21 -16.45 -5.02
CA GLU A 297 8.91 -15.76 -5.07
C GLU A 297 8.55 -15.20 -6.46
N LEU A 298 9.52 -15.16 -7.38
CA LEU A 298 9.38 -14.66 -8.75
C LEU A 298 9.45 -15.78 -9.81
N ALA A 299 9.69 -17.02 -9.38
CA ALA A 299 9.83 -18.16 -10.27
C ALA A 299 8.47 -18.76 -10.65
N PHE A 300 8.27 -19.04 -11.93
CA PHE A 300 7.13 -19.80 -12.43
C PHE A 300 7.52 -20.65 -13.63
N SER A 301 6.74 -21.67 -13.98
CA SER A 301 7.04 -22.55 -15.12
C SER A 301 5.77 -23.04 -15.80
N ILE A 302 5.79 -23.09 -17.12
CA ILE A 302 4.71 -23.63 -17.94
C ILE A 302 5.06 -25.07 -18.29
N VAL A 303 4.21 -26.01 -17.88
CA VAL A 303 4.31 -27.42 -18.28
C VAL A 303 3.51 -27.60 -19.57
N TYR A 304 4.16 -28.12 -20.61
CA TYR A 304 3.54 -28.38 -21.92
C TYR A 304 3.98 -29.75 -22.47
N ASP A 305 3.19 -30.29 -23.40
CA ASP A 305 3.43 -31.57 -24.08
C ASP A 305 3.37 -32.85 -23.17
N VAL A 306 3.41 -34.04 -23.77
CA VAL A 306 3.25 -35.37 -23.13
C VAL A 306 4.50 -35.82 -22.36
N GLU A 307 5.68 -35.29 -22.68
CA GLU A 307 6.96 -35.65 -22.06
C GLU A 307 7.43 -34.71 -20.93
N GLU A 308 6.51 -33.99 -20.27
CA GLU A 308 6.79 -33.08 -19.14
C GLU A 308 7.81 -31.95 -19.45
N TYR A 309 7.83 -31.45 -20.68
CA TYR A 309 8.64 -30.26 -21.00
C TYR A 309 8.15 -29.05 -20.21
N CYS A 310 9.11 -28.29 -19.68
CA CYS A 310 8.84 -27.12 -18.85
C CYS A 310 9.57 -25.90 -19.41
N LEU A 311 8.82 -24.83 -19.71
CA LEU A 311 9.40 -23.53 -19.96
C LEU A 311 9.53 -22.79 -18.62
N ASN A 312 10.76 -22.50 -18.22
CA ASN A 312 11.09 -21.94 -16.90
C ASN A 312 11.26 -20.42 -16.97
N PHE A 313 10.64 -19.70 -16.02
CA PHE A 313 10.67 -18.25 -15.94
C PHE A 313 11.13 -17.78 -14.58
N VAL A 314 11.83 -16.65 -14.57
CA VAL A 314 12.03 -15.82 -13.37
C VAL A 314 11.62 -14.40 -13.74
N ALA A 315 10.51 -13.93 -13.17
CA ALA A 315 9.99 -12.61 -13.46
C ALA A 315 10.99 -11.51 -13.07
N PRO A 316 11.08 -10.41 -13.83
CA PRO A 316 11.98 -9.31 -13.50
C PRO A 316 11.52 -8.51 -12.28
N THR A 317 10.21 -8.51 -11.99
CA THR A 317 9.60 -7.85 -10.84
C THR A 317 8.40 -8.64 -10.34
N ARG A 318 7.97 -8.36 -9.11
CA ARG A 318 6.72 -8.90 -8.54
C ARG A 318 5.48 -8.51 -9.37
N TYR A 319 5.48 -7.31 -9.94
CA TYR A 319 4.41 -6.85 -10.81
C TYR A 319 4.28 -7.72 -12.06
N GLU A 320 5.39 -7.95 -12.77
CA GLU A 320 5.40 -8.83 -13.95
C GLU A 320 5.05 -10.28 -13.60
N PHE A 321 5.51 -10.77 -12.45
CA PHE A 321 5.12 -12.09 -11.95
C PHE A 321 3.59 -12.24 -11.85
N CYS A 322 2.91 -11.26 -11.22
CA CYS A 322 1.46 -11.27 -11.08
C CYS A 322 0.74 -11.21 -12.43
N LEU A 323 1.19 -10.34 -13.34
CA LEU A 323 0.59 -10.22 -14.68
C LEU A 323 0.72 -11.51 -15.48
N TRP A 324 1.90 -12.13 -15.48
CA TRP A 324 2.17 -13.35 -16.23
C TRP A 324 1.41 -14.54 -15.65
N THR A 325 1.45 -14.75 -14.34
CA THR A 325 0.75 -15.88 -13.71
C THR A 325 -0.76 -15.78 -13.89
N ASP A 326 -1.35 -14.60 -13.73
CA ASP A 326 -2.78 -14.38 -13.99
C ASP A 326 -3.13 -14.59 -15.47
N GLY A 327 -2.37 -14.00 -16.39
CA GLY A 327 -2.61 -14.17 -17.83
C GLY A 327 -2.50 -15.63 -18.28
N LEU A 328 -1.52 -16.37 -17.74
CA LEU A 328 -1.37 -17.80 -18.03
C LEU A 328 -2.49 -18.64 -17.41
N ASN A 329 -2.96 -18.31 -16.20
CA ASN A 329 -4.15 -18.94 -15.62
C ASN A 329 -5.38 -18.71 -16.51
N VAL A 330 -5.56 -17.50 -17.04
CA VAL A 330 -6.64 -17.19 -17.99
C VAL A 330 -6.57 -18.06 -19.24
N LEU A 331 -5.38 -18.23 -19.81
CA LEU A 331 -5.18 -19.12 -20.97
C LEU A 331 -5.49 -20.59 -20.66
N LEU A 332 -5.22 -21.03 -19.43
CA LEU A 332 -5.55 -22.36 -18.91
C LEU A 332 -7.01 -22.51 -18.47
N GLY A 333 -7.85 -21.47 -18.61
CA GLY A 333 -9.24 -21.48 -18.14
C GLY A 333 -9.39 -21.50 -16.61
N LYS A 334 -8.35 -21.05 -15.88
CA LYS A 334 -8.33 -20.91 -14.42
C LYS A 334 -8.58 -19.47 -14.01
N GLU A 335 -8.97 -19.28 -12.75
CA GLU A 335 -9.14 -17.95 -12.16
C GLU A 335 -7.80 -17.25 -11.94
N MET A 336 -7.84 -15.92 -11.98
CA MET A 336 -6.70 -15.06 -11.64
C MET A 336 -6.59 -14.95 -10.12
N THR A 337 -5.44 -15.27 -9.55
CA THR A 337 -5.26 -15.42 -8.08
C THR A 337 -4.25 -14.45 -7.50
N SER A 338 -3.64 -13.57 -8.30
CA SER A 338 -2.62 -12.66 -7.80
C SER A 338 -3.22 -11.54 -6.94
N GLU A 339 -2.39 -11.01 -6.02
CA GLU A 339 -2.70 -9.81 -5.24
C GLU A 339 -3.00 -8.59 -6.13
N ARG A 340 -2.43 -8.57 -7.34
CA ARG A 340 -2.63 -7.50 -8.30
C ARG A 340 -4.04 -7.52 -8.87
N THR A 341 -4.58 -8.70 -9.17
CA THR A 341 -5.96 -8.82 -9.63
C THR A 341 -6.96 -8.37 -8.58
N GLN A 342 -6.74 -8.74 -7.31
CA GLN A 342 -7.58 -8.25 -6.22
C GLN A 342 -7.52 -6.72 -6.10
N THR A 343 -6.32 -6.15 -6.15
CA THR A 343 -6.12 -4.69 -6.07
C THR A 343 -6.79 -3.97 -7.25
N ASP A 344 -6.59 -4.45 -8.48
CA ASP A 344 -7.21 -3.87 -9.68
C ASP A 344 -8.74 -3.95 -9.58
N LEU A 345 -9.29 -5.09 -9.13
CA LEU A 345 -10.71 -5.30 -8.95
C LEU A 345 -11.31 -4.34 -7.92
N ASP A 346 -10.65 -4.15 -6.78
CA ASP A 346 -11.13 -3.24 -5.73
C ASP A 346 -11.13 -1.78 -6.20
N VAL A 347 -10.11 -1.36 -6.96
CA VAL A 347 -10.06 -0.01 -7.55
C VAL A 347 -11.19 0.19 -8.56
N LEU A 348 -11.37 -0.75 -9.48
CA LEU A 348 -12.43 -0.69 -10.49
C LEU A 348 -13.82 -0.72 -9.85
N LEU A 349 -14.06 -1.62 -8.89
CA LEU A 349 -15.32 -1.70 -8.15
C LEU A 349 -15.61 -0.40 -7.41
N SER A 350 -14.62 0.17 -6.72
CA SER A 350 -14.82 1.43 -5.99
C SER A 350 -15.19 2.57 -6.94
N MET A 351 -14.52 2.66 -8.08
CA MET A 351 -14.81 3.70 -9.08
C MET A 351 -16.18 3.49 -9.72
N GLU A 352 -16.50 2.28 -10.17
CA GLU A 352 -17.78 1.98 -10.82
C GLU A 352 -18.96 2.17 -9.85
N LEU A 353 -18.82 1.70 -8.60
CA LEU A 353 -19.85 1.95 -7.57
C LEU A 353 -20.05 3.44 -7.33
N LYS A 354 -18.97 4.22 -7.21
CA LYS A 354 -19.08 5.67 -7.06
C LYS A 354 -19.84 6.30 -8.23
N LEU A 355 -19.54 5.91 -9.47
CA LEU A 355 -20.23 6.40 -10.67
C LEU A 355 -21.73 6.07 -10.64
N ARG A 356 -22.11 4.84 -10.26
CA ARG A 356 -23.53 4.44 -10.16
C ARG A 356 -24.28 5.14 -9.03
N LEU A 357 -23.58 5.57 -7.99
CA LEU A 357 -24.16 6.24 -6.82
C LEU A 357 -24.14 7.77 -6.93
N LEU A 358 -23.58 8.35 -8.00
CA LEU A 358 -23.55 9.81 -8.20
C LEU A 358 -24.95 10.42 -8.20
N ASP A 359 -25.92 9.77 -8.87
CA ASP A 359 -27.31 10.26 -8.94
C ASP A 359 -28.06 10.13 -7.59
N LEU A 360 -27.49 9.39 -6.63
CA LEU A 360 -28.04 9.16 -5.30
C LEU A 360 -27.29 9.93 -4.21
N GLU A 361 -26.42 10.86 -4.57
CA GLU A 361 -25.64 11.63 -3.60
C GLU A 361 -26.57 12.43 -2.67
N ASN A 362 -26.40 12.24 -1.35
CA ASN A 362 -27.25 12.80 -0.29
C ASN A 362 -28.68 12.23 -0.19
N ILE A 363 -28.99 11.14 -0.92
CA ILE A 363 -30.25 10.41 -0.78
C ILE A 363 -30.03 9.20 0.13
N SER A 364 -30.87 9.06 1.16
CA SER A 364 -30.79 7.91 2.06
C SER A 364 -31.11 6.62 1.30
N ILE A 365 -30.18 5.66 1.30
CA ILE A 365 -30.41 4.34 0.73
C ILE A 365 -31.33 3.55 1.68
N PRO A 366 -32.51 3.08 1.24
CA PRO A 366 -33.40 2.31 2.10
C PRO A 366 -32.83 0.91 2.37
N ASP A 367 -32.97 0.42 3.60
CA ASP A 367 -32.53 -0.93 3.99
C ASP A 367 -33.33 -2.03 3.26
N ASN A 368 -34.61 -1.77 2.99
CA ASN A 368 -35.49 -2.68 2.29
C ASN A 368 -35.95 -2.09 0.95
N PRO A 369 -36.00 -2.89 -0.12
CA PRO A 369 -36.51 -2.41 -1.41
C PRO A 369 -37.96 -1.93 -1.26
N PRO A 370 -38.30 -0.70 -1.70
CA PRO A 370 -39.66 -0.21 -1.69
C PRO A 370 -40.60 -1.16 -2.44
N PRO A 371 -41.84 -1.37 -1.98
CA PRO A 371 -42.76 -2.28 -2.64
C PRO A 371 -43.08 -1.78 -4.06
N VAL A 372 -42.85 -2.64 -5.05
CA VAL A 372 -43.23 -2.35 -6.44
C VAL A 372 -44.77 -2.32 -6.52
N PRO A 373 -45.39 -1.21 -6.94
CA PRO A 373 -46.84 -1.13 -7.06
C PRO A 373 -47.35 -2.13 -8.09
N LYS A 374 -48.62 -2.56 -7.95
CA LYS A 374 -49.26 -3.44 -8.93
C LYS A 374 -49.20 -2.78 -10.32
N PRO A 375 -48.98 -3.57 -11.39
CA PRO A 375 -49.01 -3.02 -12.73
C PRO A 375 -50.37 -2.34 -12.99
N PRO A 376 -50.40 -1.23 -13.75
CA PRO A 376 -51.64 -0.57 -14.13
C PRO A 376 -52.62 -1.56 -14.77
N SER A 377 -53.91 -1.37 -14.53
CA SER A 377 -54.97 -2.26 -15.04
C SER A 377 -55.18 -2.15 -16.56
N ASN A 378 -54.51 -1.22 -17.23
CA ASN A 378 -54.57 -1.00 -18.66
C ASN A 378 -53.20 -0.54 -19.19
N LEU A 379 -53.02 -0.54 -20.51
CA LEU A 379 -51.83 -0.05 -21.20
C LEU A 379 -52.06 1.33 -21.84
N ASN A 380 -52.99 2.13 -21.29
CA ASN A 380 -53.26 3.48 -21.78
C ASN A 380 -52.21 4.42 -21.16
N PHE A 381 -51.04 4.49 -21.79
CA PHE A 381 -49.94 5.32 -21.32
C PHE A 381 -50.32 6.80 -21.30
N CYS A 382 -49.87 7.53 -20.27
CA CYS A 382 -50.14 8.97 -20.13
C CYS A 382 -49.44 9.82 -21.19
N TYR A 383 -48.38 9.29 -21.81
CA TYR A 383 -47.60 9.95 -22.84
C TYR A 383 -47.51 9.03 -24.05
N ASP A 384 -47.67 9.59 -25.24
CA ASP A 384 -47.41 8.89 -26.48
C ASP A 384 -45.93 9.05 -26.83
N PHE A 385 -45.24 7.92 -26.97
CA PHE A 385 -43.84 7.86 -27.38
C PHE A 385 -43.69 7.47 -28.85
N SER A 386 -44.77 7.52 -29.65
CA SER A 386 -44.71 7.39 -31.10
C SER A 386 -43.95 8.59 -31.71
N HIS A 387 -42.63 8.47 -31.74
CA HIS A 387 -41.63 9.21 -32.51
C HIS A 387 -42.04 10.60 -33.07
N ALA A 388 -41.47 11.64 -32.47
CA ALA A 388 -41.01 12.79 -33.25
C ALA A 388 -39.78 12.34 -34.08
N GLU A 389 -40.02 11.69 -35.21
CA GLU A 389 -39.07 11.71 -36.33
C GLU A 389 -39.22 13.08 -37.02
N GLN A 390 -38.31 14.00 -36.74
CA GLN A 390 -38.03 15.15 -37.61
C GLN A 390 -36.58 15.59 -37.46
#